data_AF-A0A8K0XLH9-F1
#
_entry.id   AF-A0A8K0XLH9-F1
#
_cell.length_a   1.000
_cell.length_b   1.000
_cell.length_c   1.000
_cell.angle_alpha   90.00
_cell.angle_beta   90.00
_cell.angle_gamma   90.00
#
_symmetry.space_group_name_H-M   'P 1'
#
loop_
_entity.id
_entity.type
_entity.pdbx_description
1 polymer ?
#
loop_
_entity_poly.entity_id
_entity_poly.type
_entity_poly.pdbx_seq_one_letter_code
_entity_poly.pdbx_strand_id
1 'polypeptide(L)'
;MSMHPFRKNRCILYSFILVSALLELTFDLMVALDGAFPDVQKFMTIVGFIAAALSTLKLVWACLLLAYNNKPNKKLIFTRASYQYASLLVASLISALITIPLFTKIPAQCDFKRESDGMAGFYCAWLSLAIVFPWAIVFLSGASAFLIYRTALMLNLSLDRNIVALDESGAIPL
;
A
#
# COMPACT_ATOMS: atom_id res chain seq x y z
N MET A 1 0.27 -18.75 23.84
CA MET A 1 1.34 -18.62 22.82
C MET A 1 1.69 -17.13 22.72
N SER A 2 2.81 -16.70 23.29
CA SER A 2 3.24 -15.30 23.19
C SER A 2 3.70 -15.01 21.77
N MET A 3 3.20 -13.92 21.18
CA MET A 3 3.58 -13.50 19.82
C MET A 3 4.87 -12.67 19.92
N HIS A 4 5.92 -13.06 19.19
CA HIS A 4 7.20 -12.33 19.19
C HIS A 4 7.02 -10.86 18.75
N PRO A 5 7.82 -9.91 19.31
CA PRO A 5 7.63 -8.48 19.08
C PRO A 5 7.74 -8.09 17.60
N PHE A 6 8.67 -8.68 16.85
CA PHE A 6 8.81 -8.44 15.41
C PHE A 6 7.58 -8.91 14.61
N ARG A 7 7.02 -10.06 14.98
CA ARG A 7 5.81 -10.60 14.36
C ARG A 7 4.59 -9.73 14.62
N LYS A 8 4.45 -9.24 15.85
CA LYS A 8 3.38 -8.31 16.26
C LYS A 8 3.44 -7.02 15.45
N ASN A 9 4.63 -6.42 15.32
CA ASN A 9 4.81 -5.16 14.58
C ASN A 9 4.48 -5.33 13.09
N ARG A 10 4.89 -6.44 12.45
CA ARG A 10 4.51 -6.71 11.05
C ARG A 10 3.01 -6.93 10.87
N CYS A 11 2.37 -7.63 11.80
CA CYS A 11 0.91 -7.82 11.76
C CYS A 11 0.16 -6.48 11.78
N ILE A 12 0.60 -5.57 12.66
CA ILE A 12 0.06 -4.21 12.75
C ILE A 12 0.27 -3.46 11.43
N LEU A 13 1.48 -3.46 10.88
CA LEU A 13 1.79 -2.79 9.62
C LEU A 13 0.98 -3.35 8.44
N TYR A 14 0.86 -4.68 8.32
CA TYR A 14 0.07 -5.31 7.26
C TYR A 14 -1.43 -4.99 7.40
N SER A 15 -1.93 -4.88 8.64
CA SER A 15 -3.31 -4.46 8.88
C SER A 15 -3.53 -3.01 8.45
N PHE A 16 -2.59 -2.11 8.73
CA PHE A 16 -2.66 -0.73 8.23
C PHE A 16 -2.58 -0.67 6.71
N ILE A 17 -1.69 -1.44 6.07
CA ILE A 17 -1.61 -1.53 4.61
C ILE A 17 -2.94 -2.00 4.03
N LEU A 18 -3.58 -2.99 4.65
CA LEU A 18 -4.88 -3.51 4.22
C LEU A 18 -5.97 -2.44 4.28
N VAL A 19 -6.07 -1.71 5.41
CA VAL A 19 -7.06 -0.63 5.58
C VAL A 19 -6.79 0.51 4.60
N SER A 20 -5.52 0.91 4.43
CA SER A 20 -5.13 1.94 3.47
C SER A 20 -5.47 1.53 2.04
N ALA A 21 -5.24 0.27 1.64
CA ALA A 21 -5.59 -0.22 0.31
C ALA A 21 -7.11 -0.25 0.08
N LEU A 22 -7.91 -0.54 1.10
CA LEU A 22 -9.36 -0.47 1.03
C LEU A 22 -9.87 0.97 0.85
N LEU A 23 -9.30 1.91 1.60
CA LEU A 23 -9.63 3.33 1.47
C LEU A 23 -9.20 3.86 0.11
N GLU A 24 -7.97 3.56 -0.33
CA GLU A 24 -7.46 3.91 -1.65
C GLU A 24 -8.40 3.42 -2.76
N LEU A 25 -8.81 2.15 -2.73
CA LEU A 25 -9.77 1.60 -3.69
C LEU A 25 -11.08 2.40 -3.74
N THR A 26 -11.57 2.82 -2.58
CA THR A 26 -12.81 3.61 -2.48
C THR A 26 -12.63 4.97 -3.18
N PHE A 27 -11.51 5.65 -2.95
CA PHE A 27 -11.24 6.95 -3.56
C PHE A 27 -10.89 6.84 -5.05
N ASP A 28 -10.16 5.80 -5.46
CA ASP A 28 -9.85 5.55 -6.87
C ASP A 28 -11.13 5.31 -7.69
N LEU A 29 -12.08 4.56 -7.14
CA LEU A 29 -13.39 4.35 -7.78
C LEU A 29 -14.19 5.65 -7.86
N MET A 30 -14.15 6.49 -6.82
CA MET A 30 -14.80 7.81 -6.88
C MET A 30 -14.18 8.67 -7.96
N VAL A 31 -12.85 8.70 -8.08
CA VAL A 31 -12.15 9.43 -9.16
C VAL A 31 -12.48 8.84 -10.54
N ALA A 32 -12.61 7.52 -10.65
CA ALA A 32 -12.95 6.86 -11.92
C ALA A 32 -14.37 7.21 -12.41
N LEU A 33 -15.31 7.29 -11.47
CA LEU A 33 -16.72 7.55 -11.71
C LEU A 33 -17.07 9.05 -11.73
N ASP A 34 -16.10 9.91 -11.41
CA ASP A 34 -16.30 11.35 -11.37
C ASP A 34 -16.63 11.93 -12.76
N GLY A 35 -17.62 12.82 -12.79
CA GLY A 35 -18.07 13.56 -13.96
C GLY A 35 -17.84 15.07 -13.89
N ALA A 36 -17.15 15.56 -12.85
CA ALA A 36 -17.07 16.99 -12.50
C ALA A 36 -16.65 17.93 -13.63
N PHE A 37 -15.73 17.52 -14.50
CA PHE A 37 -15.20 18.39 -15.57
C PHE A 37 -14.98 17.62 -16.89
N PRO A 38 -15.76 17.89 -17.94
CA PRO A 38 -15.73 17.09 -19.18
C PRO A 38 -14.36 17.08 -19.88
N ASP A 39 -13.56 18.15 -19.75
CA ASP A 39 -12.22 18.26 -20.36
C ASP A 39 -11.16 17.38 -19.65
N VAL A 40 -11.38 17.09 -18.37
CA VAL A 40 -10.43 16.35 -17.52
C VAL A 40 -10.95 14.91 -17.26
N GLN A 41 -12.24 14.69 -17.47
CA GLN A 41 -12.97 13.46 -17.18
C GLN A 41 -12.37 12.24 -17.86
N LYS A 42 -12.20 12.24 -19.19
CA LYS A 42 -11.71 11.05 -19.91
C LYS A 42 -10.38 10.53 -19.39
N PHE A 43 -9.45 11.43 -19.07
CA PHE A 43 -8.15 11.07 -18.51
C PHE A 43 -8.29 10.53 -17.09
N MET A 44 -9.03 11.22 -16.22
CA MET A 44 -9.21 10.83 -14.82
C MET A 44 -9.98 9.52 -14.67
N THR A 45 -10.95 9.26 -15.54
CA THR A 45 -11.67 7.98 -15.59
C THR A 45 -10.71 6.83 -15.88
N ILE A 46 -9.84 6.96 -16.90
CA ILE A 46 -8.87 5.91 -17.25
C ILE A 46 -7.87 5.70 -16.11
N VAL A 47 -7.29 6.78 -15.59
CA VAL A 47 -6.32 6.70 -14.48
C VAL A 47 -6.97 6.13 -13.23
N GLY A 48 -8.19 6.53 -12.90
CA GLY A 48 -8.96 6.05 -11.76
C GLY A 48 -9.25 4.55 -11.86
N PHE A 49 -9.65 4.03 -13.03
CA PHE A 49 -9.84 2.59 -13.20
C PHE A 49 -8.54 1.78 -13.07
N ILE A 50 -7.43 2.30 -13.60
CA ILE A 50 -6.10 1.68 -13.44
C ILE A 50 -5.72 1.67 -11.95
N ALA A 51 -5.92 2.79 -11.25
CA ALA A 51 -5.65 2.90 -9.82
C ALA A 51 -6.51 1.92 -9.01
N ALA A 52 -7.82 1.88 -9.27
CA ALA A 52 -8.73 0.95 -8.61
C ALA A 52 -8.31 -0.51 -8.82
N ALA A 53 -7.93 -0.89 -10.05
CA ALA A 53 -7.43 -2.23 -10.34
C ALA A 53 -6.16 -2.55 -9.53
N LEU A 54 -5.20 -1.63 -9.46
CA LEU A 54 -3.99 -1.80 -8.65
C LEU A 54 -4.29 -1.84 -7.15
N SER A 55 -5.26 -1.07 -6.68
CA SER A 55 -5.72 -1.07 -5.29
C SER A 55 -6.39 -2.39 -4.90
N THR A 56 -7.18 -3.01 -5.79
CA THR A 56 -7.69 -4.37 -5.55
C THR A 56 -6.55 -5.40 -5.46
N LEU A 57 -5.54 -5.31 -6.33
CA LEU A 57 -4.37 -6.19 -6.26
C LEU A 57 -3.60 -6.02 -4.95
N LYS A 58 -3.41 -4.78 -4.49
CA LYS A 58 -2.80 -4.47 -3.18
C LYS A 58 -3.61 -5.03 -2.02
N LEU A 59 -4.93 -4.97 -2.09
CA LEU A 59 -5.82 -5.51 -1.06
C LEU A 59 -5.69 -7.03 -0.96
N VAL A 60 -5.75 -7.73 -2.10
CA VAL A 60 -5.51 -9.19 -2.17
C VAL A 60 -4.13 -9.52 -1.62
N TRP A 61 -3.11 -8.79 -2.04
CA TRP A 61 -1.74 -8.99 -1.58
C TRP A 61 -1.56 -8.75 -0.07
N ALA A 62 -2.17 -7.72 0.50
CA ALA A 62 -2.14 -7.46 1.94
C ALA A 62 -2.83 -8.58 2.74
N CYS A 63 -3.95 -9.11 2.24
CA CYS A 63 -4.60 -10.29 2.79
C CYS A 63 -3.68 -11.52 2.77
N LEU A 64 -2.95 -11.75 1.68
CA LEU A 64 -1.98 -12.84 1.58
C LEU A 64 -0.84 -12.67 2.59
N LEU A 65 -0.26 -11.47 2.71
CA LEU A 65 0.78 -11.18 3.70
C LEU A 65 0.30 -11.48 5.12
N LEU A 66 -0.89 -11.02 5.48
CA LEU A 66 -1.47 -11.26 6.80
C LEU A 66 -1.71 -12.76 7.06
N ALA A 67 -2.29 -13.47 6.09
CA ALA A 67 -2.60 -14.89 6.18
C ALA A 67 -1.34 -15.78 6.31
N TYR A 68 -0.24 -15.38 5.65
CA TYR A 68 1.02 -16.12 5.68
C TYR A 68 1.98 -15.67 6.79
N ASN A 69 1.78 -14.50 7.41
CA ASN A 69 2.56 -14.05 8.56
C ASN A 69 2.41 -14.98 9.80
N ASN A 70 1.35 -15.78 9.85
CA ASN A 70 1.05 -16.71 10.95
C ASN A 70 1.34 -18.20 10.63
N LYS A 71 1.96 -18.53 9.49
CA LYS A 71 2.16 -19.93 9.07
C LYS A 71 3.65 -20.33 8.96
N PRO A 72 4.30 -20.76 10.07
CA PRO A 72 5.73 -21.12 10.09
C PRO A 72 6.13 -22.27 9.17
N ASN A 73 5.24 -23.26 9.02
CA ASN A 73 5.60 -24.58 8.47
C ASN A 73 5.25 -24.77 6.99
N LYS A 74 4.77 -23.74 6.30
CA LYS A 74 4.47 -23.84 4.87
C LYS A 74 5.72 -23.49 4.05
N LYS A 75 6.11 -24.37 3.12
CA LYS A 75 7.24 -24.16 2.18
C LYS A 75 6.85 -23.26 0.98
N LEU A 76 5.84 -22.41 1.14
CA LEU A 76 5.33 -21.59 0.05
C LEU A 76 6.26 -20.41 -0.20
N ILE A 77 6.33 -19.95 -1.44
CA ILE A 77 7.18 -18.81 -1.83
C ILE A 77 6.83 -17.55 -1.03
N PHE A 78 5.54 -17.36 -0.71
CA PHE A 78 5.02 -16.21 0.04
C PHE A 78 5.40 -16.16 1.53
N THR A 79 5.99 -17.22 2.10
CA THR A 79 6.48 -17.21 3.49
C THR A 79 7.94 -16.79 3.60
N ARG A 80 8.66 -16.67 2.47
CA ARG A 80 10.07 -16.25 2.45
C ARG A 80 10.21 -14.75 2.67
N ALA A 81 11.19 -14.37 3.49
CA ALA A 81 11.46 -12.96 3.78
C ALA A 81 11.88 -12.17 2.53
N SER A 82 12.63 -12.78 1.60
CA SER A 82 13.05 -12.16 0.34
C SER A 82 11.88 -11.74 -0.55
N TYR A 83 10.87 -12.61 -0.69
CA TYR A 83 9.67 -12.31 -1.48
C TYR A 83 8.79 -11.26 -0.83
N GLN A 84 8.62 -11.30 0.50
CA GLN A 84 7.86 -10.25 1.20
C GLN A 84 8.57 -8.90 1.09
N TYR A 85 9.91 -8.87 1.26
CA TYR A 85 10.72 -7.67 1.07
C TYR A 85 10.61 -7.10 -0.35
N ALA A 86 10.84 -7.92 -1.38
CA ALA A 86 10.78 -7.49 -2.77
C ALA A 86 9.38 -7.02 -3.16
N SER A 87 8.33 -7.73 -2.75
CA SER A 87 6.95 -7.33 -3.05
C SER A 87 6.54 -6.03 -2.36
N LEU A 88 7.01 -5.77 -1.13
CA LEU A 88 6.80 -4.49 -0.44
C LEU A 88 7.47 -3.33 -1.18
N LEU A 89 8.70 -3.51 -1.68
CA LEU A 89 9.38 -2.50 -2.48
C LEU A 89 8.65 -2.22 -3.81
N VAL A 90 8.24 -3.27 -4.51
CA VAL A 90 7.50 -3.13 -5.77
C VAL A 90 6.16 -2.41 -5.53
N ALA A 91 5.42 -2.78 -4.49
CA ALA A 91 4.17 -2.13 -4.13
C ALA A 91 4.38 -0.63 -3.79
N SER A 92 5.48 -0.29 -3.10
CA SER A 92 5.87 1.10 -2.83
C SER A 92 6.13 1.86 -4.13
N LEU A 93 6.92 1.31 -5.04
CA LEU A 93 7.25 1.98 -6.31
C LEU A 93 6.00 2.20 -7.17
N ILE A 94 5.16 1.18 -7.31
CA ILE A 94 3.90 1.28 -8.08
C ILE A 94 2.98 2.34 -7.47
N SER A 95 2.84 2.36 -6.14
CA SER A 95 1.98 3.33 -5.45
C SER A 95 2.51 4.76 -5.56
N ALA A 96 3.83 4.96 -5.61
CA ALA A 96 4.40 6.28 -5.88
C ALA A 96 4.13 6.71 -7.32
N LEU A 97 4.34 5.83 -8.31
CA LEU A 97 4.18 6.15 -9.73
C LEU A 97 2.74 6.55 -10.09
N ILE A 98 1.73 5.90 -9.50
CA ILE A 98 0.33 6.22 -9.82
C ILE A 98 -0.11 7.59 -9.30
N THR A 99 0.57 8.14 -8.29
CA THR A 99 0.24 9.48 -7.77
C THR A 99 0.69 10.60 -8.70
N ILE A 100 1.71 10.38 -9.54
CA ILE A 100 2.24 11.39 -10.45
C ILE A 100 1.16 11.97 -11.38
N PRO A 101 0.40 11.16 -12.16
CA PRO A 101 -0.64 11.69 -13.03
C PRO A 101 -1.75 12.39 -12.23
N LEU A 102 -2.09 11.91 -11.03
CA LEU A 102 -3.08 12.55 -10.17
C LEU A 102 -2.63 13.92 -9.67
N PHE A 103 -1.35 14.06 -9.25
CA PHE A 103 -0.77 15.33 -8.83
C PHE A 103 -0.84 16.40 -9.91
N THR A 104 -0.57 16.04 -11.16
CA THR A 104 -0.62 16.99 -12.28
C THR A 104 -2.00 17.58 -12.53
N LYS A 105 -3.06 16.95 -12.01
CA LYS A 105 -4.46 17.36 -12.19
C LYS A 105 -5.06 18.09 -10.99
N ILE A 106 -4.37 18.11 -9.84
CA ILE A 106 -4.81 18.86 -8.66
C ILE A 106 -5.12 20.33 -8.99
N PRO A 107 -4.25 21.10 -9.68
CA PRO A 107 -4.51 22.53 -9.88
C PRO A 107 -5.77 22.79 -10.71
N ALA A 108 -6.08 21.89 -11.66
CA ALA A 108 -7.26 22.02 -12.51
C ALA A 108 -8.57 21.63 -11.80
N GLN A 109 -8.50 20.68 -10.87
CA GLN A 109 -9.66 20.17 -10.10
C GLN A 109 -9.94 21.00 -8.85
N CYS A 110 -8.91 21.65 -8.29
CA CYS A 110 -9.00 22.50 -7.11
C CYS A 110 -9.08 24.00 -7.45
N ASP A 111 -9.38 24.36 -8.71
CA ASP A 111 -9.64 25.74 -9.09
C ASP A 111 -11.09 26.13 -8.80
N PHE A 112 -11.31 26.70 -7.61
CA PHE A 112 -12.62 27.16 -7.14
C PHE A 112 -13.18 28.36 -7.92
N LYS A 113 -12.40 28.98 -8.81
CA LYS A 113 -12.87 30.09 -9.64
C LYS A 113 -13.55 29.63 -10.92
N ARG A 114 -13.36 28.36 -11.31
CA ARG A 114 -13.98 27.76 -12.49
C ARG A 114 -15.47 27.52 -12.22
N GLU A 115 -16.32 27.79 -13.21
CA GLU A 115 -17.74 27.43 -13.13
C GLU A 115 -17.86 25.93 -12.84
N SER A 116 -18.53 25.61 -11.74
CA SER A 116 -18.69 24.27 -11.20
C SER A 116 -20.10 24.14 -10.64
N ASP A 117 -20.61 22.91 -10.58
CA ASP A 117 -21.93 22.55 -10.03
C ASP A 117 -22.04 22.77 -8.50
N GLY A 118 -21.17 23.60 -7.91
CA GLY A 118 -21.08 23.87 -6.47
C GLY A 118 -20.32 22.81 -5.66
N MET A 119 -19.83 21.74 -6.32
CA MET A 119 -19.18 20.59 -5.67
C MET A 119 -17.65 20.54 -5.86
N ALA A 120 -17.01 21.56 -6.43
CA ALA A 120 -15.55 21.61 -6.66
C ALA A 120 -14.71 21.24 -5.42
N GLY A 121 -15.10 21.70 -4.23
CA GLY A 121 -14.39 21.36 -2.99
C GLY A 121 -14.44 19.88 -2.64
N PHE A 122 -15.55 19.22 -2.98
CA PHE A 122 -15.69 17.78 -2.83
C PHE A 122 -14.68 17.07 -3.75
N TYR A 123 -14.72 17.36 -5.05
CA TYR A 123 -13.85 16.70 -6.04
C TYR A 123 -12.36 16.90 -5.74
N CYS A 124 -11.97 18.11 -5.33
CA CYS A 124 -10.63 18.40 -4.87
C CYS A 124 -10.22 17.56 -3.65
N ALA A 125 -11.11 17.39 -2.66
CA ALA A 125 -10.84 16.57 -1.48
C ALA A 125 -10.69 15.08 -1.84
N TRP A 126 -11.55 14.54 -2.69
CA TRP A 126 -11.44 13.16 -3.17
C TRP A 126 -10.13 12.90 -3.91
N LEU A 127 -9.77 13.78 -4.86
CA LEU A 127 -8.51 13.66 -5.58
C LEU A 127 -7.31 13.72 -4.63
N SER A 128 -7.36 14.61 -3.63
CA SER A 128 -6.31 14.71 -2.61
C SER A 128 -6.19 13.41 -1.80
N LEU A 129 -7.32 12.81 -1.41
CA LEU A 129 -7.32 11.54 -0.68
C LEU A 129 -6.84 10.38 -1.54
N ALA A 130 -7.23 10.33 -2.81
CA ALA A 130 -6.73 9.36 -3.80
C ALA A 130 -5.21 9.45 -4.01
N ILE A 131 -4.58 10.56 -3.61
CA ILE A 131 -3.12 10.73 -3.61
C ILE A 131 -2.51 10.35 -2.26
N VAL A 132 -3.13 10.76 -1.16
CA VAL A 132 -2.59 10.55 0.20
C VAL A 132 -2.50 9.06 0.57
N PHE A 133 -3.52 8.25 0.26
CA PHE A 133 -3.50 6.82 0.62
C PHE A 133 -2.42 5.99 -0.09
N PRO A 134 -2.15 6.15 -1.40
CA PRO A 134 -1.01 5.50 -2.04
C PRO A 134 0.32 5.88 -1.37
N TRP A 135 0.49 7.14 -0.95
CA TRP A 135 1.66 7.56 -0.17
C TRP A 135 1.72 6.92 1.23
N ALA A 136 0.58 6.77 1.91
CA ALA A 136 0.54 6.02 3.16
C ALA A 136 1.02 4.56 2.95
N ILE A 137 0.60 3.90 1.85
CA ILE A 137 1.09 2.57 1.49
C ILE A 137 2.59 2.58 1.22
N VAL A 138 3.14 3.58 0.53
CA VAL A 138 4.60 3.76 0.33
C VAL A 138 5.34 3.73 1.67
N PHE A 139 4.91 4.55 2.64
CA PHE A 139 5.57 4.61 3.94
C PHE A 139 5.42 3.31 4.74
N LEU A 140 4.22 2.72 4.77
CA LEU A 140 3.96 1.48 5.52
C LEU A 140 4.68 0.26 4.92
N SER A 141 4.70 0.16 3.59
CA SER A 141 5.41 -0.90 2.87
C SER A 141 6.93 -0.75 3.01
N GLY A 142 7.45 0.48 2.88
CA GLY A 142 8.85 0.81 3.13
C GLY A 142 9.29 0.50 4.56
N ALA A 143 8.50 0.90 5.57
CA ALA A 143 8.77 0.57 6.97
C ALA A 143 8.77 -0.94 7.22
N SER A 144 7.82 -1.67 6.63
CA SER A 144 7.77 -3.13 6.72
C SER A 144 8.99 -3.79 6.07
N ALA A 145 9.39 -3.34 4.88
CA ALA A 145 10.57 -3.85 4.18
C ALA A 145 11.85 -3.56 4.97
N PHE A 146 11.96 -2.36 5.54
CA PHE A 146 13.08 -1.98 6.40
C PHE A 146 13.17 -2.89 7.65
N LEU A 147 12.05 -3.20 8.30
CA LEU A 147 12.05 -4.12 9.44
C LEU A 147 12.52 -5.53 9.05
N ILE A 148 12.10 -6.04 7.90
CA ILE A 148 12.55 -7.35 7.39
C ILE A 148 14.05 -7.34 7.10
N TYR A 149 14.54 -6.30 6.42
CA TYR A 149 15.96 -6.17 6.10
C TYR A 149 16.82 -6.05 7.36
N ARG A 150 16.42 -5.17 8.29
CA ARG A 150 17.13 -4.94 9.55
C ARG A 150 17.20 -6.21 10.40
N THR A 151 16.11 -6.98 10.48
CA THR A 151 16.09 -8.24 11.23
C THR A 151 17.00 -9.30 10.60
N ALA A 152 17.02 -9.41 9.27
CA ALA A 152 17.97 -10.28 8.58
C ALA A 152 19.43 -9.90 8.83
N LEU A 153 19.73 -8.59 8.77
CA LEU A 153 21.08 -8.05 8.98
C LEU A 153 21.57 -8.26 10.42
N MET A 154 20.74 -7.94 11.44
CA MET A 154 21.10 -8.12 12.85
C MET A 154 21.43 -9.57 13.21
N LEU A 155 20.83 -10.52 12.50
CA LEU A 155 20.99 -11.95 12.77
C LEU A 155 22.03 -12.61 11.86
N ASN A 156 22.66 -11.87 10.93
CA ASN A 156 23.52 -12.42 9.87
C ASN A 156 22.85 -13.59 9.11
N LEU A 157 21.54 -13.49 8.89
CA LEU A 157 20.74 -14.52 8.23
C LEU A 157 20.37 -14.09 6.80
N SER A 158 20.41 -15.04 5.87
CA SER A 158 19.93 -14.82 4.50
C SER A 158 18.41 -14.59 4.45
N LEU A 159 17.95 -13.66 3.61
CA LEU A 159 16.52 -13.42 3.37
C LEU A 159 15.77 -14.61 2.74
N ASP A 160 16.48 -15.65 2.31
CA ASP A 160 15.84 -16.87 1.77
C ASP A 160 15.13 -17.72 2.82
N ARG A 161 15.32 -17.43 4.12
CA ARG A 161 14.61 -18.10 5.20
C ARG A 161 13.15 -17.67 5.27
N ASN A 162 12.34 -18.56 5.86
CA ASN A 162 10.97 -18.22 6.23
C ASN A 162 10.98 -17.06 7.23
N ILE A 163 10.10 -16.08 7.03
CA ILE A 163 10.04 -14.88 7.86
C ILE A 163 9.72 -15.20 9.32
N VAL A 164 8.98 -16.28 9.55
CA VAL A 164 8.64 -16.77 10.89
C VAL A 164 9.86 -17.37 11.60
N ALA A 165 10.71 -18.10 10.87
CA ALA A 165 11.96 -18.64 11.40
C ALA A 165 12.98 -17.52 11.69
N LEU A 166 12.91 -16.42 10.92
CA LEU A 166 13.71 -15.22 11.16
C LEU A 166 13.35 -14.57 12.51
N ASP A 167 12.06 -14.47 12.83
CA ASP A 167 11.59 -13.94 14.13
C ASP A 167 12.05 -14.76 15.32
N GLU A 168 11.97 -16.09 15.18
CA GLU A 168 12.34 -17.03 16.25
C GLU A 168 13.85 -17.02 16.51
N SER A 169 14.65 -16.82 15.45
CA SER A 169 16.11 -16.66 15.56
C SER A 169 16.51 -15.33 16.20
N GLY A 170 15.66 -14.30 16.10
CA GLY A 170 15.87 -13.00 16.73
C GLY A 170 15.51 -12.92 18.22
N ALA A 171 15.05 -14.02 18.80
CA ALA A 171 14.70 -14.14 20.22
C ALA A 171 15.88 -14.61 21.08
N ILE A 172 17.09 -14.14 20.81
CA ILE A 172 18.18 -14.27 21.79
C ILE A 172 17.84 -13.29 22.93
N PRO A 173 17.65 -13.76 24.16
CA PRO A 173 17.43 -12.88 25.30
C PRO A 173 18.69 -12.03 25.47
N LEU A 174 18.50 -10.70 25.43
CA LEU A 174 19.41 -9.77 26.09
C LEU A 174 19.33 -9.99 27.60
#